data_AF-A0A4Y2W354-F1
#
_entry.id   AF-A0A4Y2W354-F1
#
_cell.length_a   1.000
_cell.length_b   1.000
_cell.length_c   1.000
_cell.angle_alpha   90.00
_cell.angle_beta   90.00
_cell.angle_gamma   90.00
#
_symmetry.space_group_name_H-M   'P 1'
#
loop_
_entity.id
_entity.type
_entity.pdbx_description
1 polymer ?
#
loop_
_entity_poly.entity_id
_entity_poly.type
_entity_poly.pdbx_seq_one_letter_code
_entity_poly.pdbx_strand_id
1 'polypeptide(L)'
;MKLSYAEAAKLNNKRKKPTLLLYPSEENDKEIEEILTEELKVDSANFRFKNVRKIQNKGLAIVWDKHQQLEKLRETILSNDILKKNISLRLPGKRYPSLKIYDLRNDTTNEDVQIALKAYSNWGEDLRLRFKMRGRKEGTSHWVLEAPCEAFFKLKRLRKVPIKWVMYHMKEFLHNKRCSIYQAYGHTDNSKECKFTTPFCGCCGLRHNTETAEMMNFTALTVPKATEIEALTTKSGTEPYTVIAPVTIKK
;
A
#
# COMPACT_ATOMS: atom_id res chain seq x y z
N MET A 1 10.90 -1.75 27.47
CA MET A 1 9.82 -0.90 26.91
C MET A 1 9.33 -1.50 25.60
N LYS A 2 8.03 -1.70 25.42
CA LYS A 2 7.45 -2.08 24.12
C LYS A 2 7.29 -0.81 23.30
N LEU A 3 7.99 -0.72 22.17
CA LEU A 3 7.85 0.40 21.24
C LEU A 3 6.40 0.51 20.76
N SER A 4 5.90 1.72 20.60
CA SER A 4 4.60 1.93 19.97
C SER A 4 4.66 1.47 18.50
N TYR A 5 3.53 1.06 17.93
CA TYR A 5 3.48 0.61 16.53
C TYR A 5 4.05 1.65 15.55
N ALA A 6 3.81 2.93 15.81
CA ALA A 6 4.33 4.03 15.00
C ALA A 6 5.86 4.19 15.12
N GLU A 7 6.42 3.95 16.31
CA GLU A 7 7.87 4.00 16.57
C GLU A 7 8.57 2.78 15.94
N ALA A 8 7.99 1.59 16.10
CA ALA A 8 8.48 0.37 15.47
C ALA A 8 8.42 0.44 13.92
N ALA A 9 7.42 1.11 13.35
CA ALA A 9 7.30 1.34 11.91
C ALA A 9 8.35 2.33 11.39
N LYS A 10 8.67 3.39 12.15
CA LYS A 10 9.72 4.37 11.80
C LYS A 10 11.12 3.75 11.85
N LEU A 11 11.39 2.88 12.82
CA LEU A 11 12.65 2.13 12.90
C LEU A 11 12.81 1.10 11.79
N ASN A 12 11.70 0.53 11.31
CA ASN A 12 11.66 -0.40 10.18
C ASN A 12 11.50 0.28 8.81
N ASN A 13 11.97 1.51 8.65
CA ASN A 13 12.06 2.15 7.34
C ASN A 13 13.20 1.50 6.51
N LYS A 14 13.10 0.19 6.30
CA LYS A 14 13.99 -0.58 5.44
C LYS A 14 13.79 -0.03 4.04
N ARG A 15 14.82 0.63 3.50
CA ARG A 15 14.87 1.03 2.09
C ARG A 15 14.34 -0.13 1.24
N LYS A 16 13.37 0.16 0.36
CA LYS A 16 12.80 -0.86 -0.51
C LYS A 16 13.93 -1.54 -1.26
N LYS A 17 14.04 -2.86 -1.10
CA LYS A 17 15.08 -3.62 -1.77
C LYS A 17 14.79 -3.62 -3.27
N PRO A 18 15.81 -3.41 -4.12
CA PRO A 18 15.67 -3.58 -5.57
C PRO A 18 15.04 -4.93 -5.88
N THR A 19 13.88 -4.92 -6.52
CA THR A 19 13.11 -6.13 -6.82
C THR A 19 12.63 -6.04 -8.25
N LEU A 20 12.78 -7.14 -8.99
CA LEU A 20 12.32 -7.28 -10.36
C LEU A 20 11.31 -8.43 -10.41
N LEU A 21 10.20 -8.21 -11.10
CA LEU A 21 9.17 -9.22 -11.31
C LEU A 21 9.27 -9.68 -12.77
N LEU A 22 9.36 -10.98 -12.95
CA LEU A 22 9.37 -11.66 -14.25
C LEU A 22 8.07 -12.44 -14.38
N TYR A 23 7.44 -12.38 -15.55
CA TYR A 23 6.28 -13.21 -15.88
C TYR A 23 6.52 -13.86 -17.25
N PRO A 24 6.06 -15.11 -17.47
CA PRO A 24 6.11 -15.68 -18.81
C PRO A 24 5.17 -14.91 -19.74
N SER A 25 5.53 -14.85 -21.01
CA SER A 25 4.62 -14.37 -22.06
C SER A 25 3.51 -15.40 -22.31
N GLU A 26 2.34 -14.98 -22.78
CA GLU A 26 1.13 -15.84 -22.87
C GLU A 26 1.31 -17.08 -23.76
N GLU A 27 2.32 -17.09 -24.62
CA GLU A 27 2.62 -18.19 -25.55
C GLU A 27 3.56 -19.28 -24.97
N ASN A 28 4.11 -19.09 -23.76
CA ASN A 28 5.14 -19.97 -23.24
C ASN A 28 4.74 -20.63 -21.91
N ASP A 29 4.67 -21.96 -21.92
CA ASP A 29 4.34 -22.76 -20.75
C ASP A 29 5.54 -23.14 -19.87
N LYS A 30 6.77 -22.91 -20.36
CA LYS A 30 8.01 -23.20 -19.62
C LYS A 30 8.17 -22.33 -18.37
N GLU A 31 8.83 -22.87 -17.35
CA GLU A 31 9.15 -22.08 -16.15
C GLU A 31 10.22 -21.02 -16.46
N ILE A 32 10.08 -19.82 -15.87
CA ILE A 32 11.03 -18.73 -16.07
C ILE A 32 12.46 -19.14 -15.63
N GLU A 33 12.57 -19.96 -14.59
CA GLU A 33 13.87 -20.46 -14.10
C GLU A 33 14.59 -21.29 -15.17
N GLU A 34 13.86 -22.13 -15.91
CA GLU A 34 14.40 -22.94 -17.01
C GLU A 34 14.86 -22.05 -18.16
N ILE A 35 14.02 -21.10 -18.59
CA ILE A 35 14.36 -20.16 -19.67
C ILE A 35 15.59 -19.33 -19.32
N LEU A 36 15.67 -18.82 -18.09
CA LEU A 36 16.84 -18.08 -17.63
C LEU A 36 18.09 -18.96 -17.56
N THR A 37 17.96 -20.24 -17.19
CA THR A 37 19.11 -21.14 -17.10
C THR A 37 19.61 -21.55 -18.50
N GLU A 38 18.70 -21.86 -19.42
CA GLU A 38 18.99 -22.23 -20.81
C GLU A 38 19.69 -21.08 -21.57
N GLU A 39 19.14 -19.87 -21.50
CA GLU A 39 19.59 -18.72 -22.32
C GLU A 39 20.69 -17.89 -21.68
N LEU A 40 20.59 -17.66 -20.37
CA LEU A 40 21.45 -16.72 -19.67
C LEU A 40 22.69 -17.41 -19.08
N LYS A 41 22.77 -18.76 -19.17
CA LYS A 41 23.78 -19.59 -18.49
C LYS A 41 24.13 -18.98 -17.14
N VAL A 42 23.11 -18.76 -16.31
CA VAL A 42 23.24 -18.00 -15.06
C VAL A 42 24.22 -18.71 -14.15
N ASP A 43 25.50 -18.43 -14.30
CA ASP A 43 26.48 -18.72 -13.29
C ASP A 43 26.05 -17.88 -12.11
N SER A 44 25.68 -18.55 -11.02
CA SER A 44 25.34 -17.94 -9.73
C SER A 44 26.46 -17.03 -9.19
N ALA A 45 27.65 -17.06 -9.81
CA ALA A 45 28.74 -16.11 -9.65
C ALA A 45 28.47 -14.69 -10.21
N ASN A 46 27.70 -14.55 -11.30
CA ASN A 46 27.49 -13.27 -12.00
C ASN A 46 26.35 -12.42 -11.41
N PHE A 47 25.36 -13.06 -10.79
CA PHE A 47 24.22 -12.39 -10.17
C PHE A 47 24.03 -12.90 -8.74
N ARG A 48 24.57 -12.15 -7.76
CA ARG A 48 24.40 -12.47 -6.34
C ARG A 48 22.99 -12.08 -5.89
N PHE A 49 22.05 -13.01 -6.01
CA PHE A 49 20.67 -12.84 -5.55
C PHE A 49 20.58 -12.86 -4.02
N LYS A 50 19.69 -12.05 -3.45
CA LYS A 50 19.37 -12.11 -2.02
C LYS A 50 18.22 -13.07 -1.74
N ASN A 51 17.22 -13.06 -2.61
CA ASN A 51 16.03 -13.88 -2.47
C ASN A 51 15.38 -14.04 -3.84
N VAL A 52 14.88 -15.24 -4.12
CA VAL A 52 14.10 -15.57 -5.32
C VAL A 52 12.82 -16.24 -4.83
N ARG A 53 11.66 -15.80 -5.34
CA ARG A 53 10.35 -16.31 -4.93
C ARG A 53 9.45 -16.51 -6.14
N LYS A 54 8.80 -17.67 -6.22
CA LYS A 54 7.69 -17.87 -7.15
C LYS A 54 6.49 -17.01 -6.72
N ILE A 55 5.85 -16.34 -7.68
CA ILE A 55 4.67 -15.48 -7.48
C ILE A 55 3.51 -15.99 -8.34
N GLN A 56 2.33 -15.39 -8.17
CA GLN A 56 1.15 -15.73 -8.96
C GLN A 56 1.41 -15.59 -10.47
N ASN A 57 0.62 -16.31 -11.27
CA ASN A 57 0.71 -16.34 -12.74
C ASN A 57 2.07 -16.85 -13.25
N LYS A 58 2.60 -17.93 -12.64
CA LYS A 58 3.91 -18.53 -12.98
C LYS A 58 5.08 -17.51 -12.95
N GLY A 59 4.92 -16.38 -12.26
CA GLY A 59 5.94 -15.34 -12.23
C GLY A 59 7.06 -15.65 -11.25
N LEU A 60 8.17 -14.94 -11.40
CA LEU A 60 9.35 -15.01 -10.53
C LEU A 60 9.70 -13.61 -10.00
N ALA A 61 9.83 -13.47 -8.69
CA ALA A 61 10.28 -12.25 -8.03
C ALA A 61 11.72 -12.41 -7.54
N ILE A 62 12.62 -11.59 -8.06
CA ILE A 62 14.04 -11.60 -7.70
C ILE A 62 14.36 -10.34 -6.91
N VAL A 63 15.02 -10.49 -5.76
CA VAL A 63 15.39 -9.41 -4.85
C VAL A 63 16.91 -9.34 -4.73
N TRP A 64 17.47 -8.14 -4.84
CA TRP A 64 18.89 -7.87 -4.66
C TRP A 64 19.16 -6.93 -3.48
N ASP A 65 20.44 -6.84 -3.10
CA ASP A 65 20.94 -5.83 -2.18
C ASP A 65 21.26 -4.50 -2.86
N LYS A 66 21.75 -4.54 -4.12
CA LYS A 66 22.17 -3.36 -4.88
C LYS A 66 21.33 -3.19 -6.15
N HIS A 67 20.99 -1.95 -6.49
CA HIS A 67 20.17 -1.65 -7.67
C HIS A 67 20.91 -1.90 -9.00
N GLN A 68 22.23 -1.75 -9.03
CA GLN A 68 23.07 -2.04 -10.21
C GLN A 68 22.87 -3.45 -10.77
N GLN A 69 22.67 -4.45 -9.89
CA GLN A 69 22.45 -5.84 -10.31
C GLN A 69 21.09 -6.03 -10.97
N LEU A 70 20.09 -5.24 -10.58
CA LEU A 70 18.76 -5.25 -11.18
C LEU A 70 18.81 -4.70 -12.60
N GLU A 71 19.45 -3.54 -12.81
CA GLU A 71 19.56 -2.95 -14.15
C GLU A 71 20.43 -3.82 -15.07
N LYS A 72 21.50 -4.43 -14.56
CA LYS A 72 22.31 -5.40 -15.34
C LYS A 72 21.46 -6.54 -15.89
N LEU A 73 20.66 -7.20 -15.03
CA LEU A 73 19.79 -8.30 -15.49
C LEU A 73 18.72 -7.79 -16.47
N ARG A 74 18.15 -6.62 -16.20
CA ARG A 74 17.16 -6.00 -17.07
C ARG A 74 17.73 -5.74 -18.46
N GLU A 75 18.92 -5.16 -18.55
CA GLU A 75 19.63 -4.91 -19.80
C GLU A 75 19.94 -6.23 -20.52
N THR A 76 20.42 -7.26 -19.82
CA THR A 76 20.70 -8.57 -20.43
C THR A 76 19.44 -9.21 -21.03
N ILE A 77 18.32 -9.15 -20.33
CA ILE A 77 17.03 -9.67 -20.83
C ILE A 77 16.54 -8.84 -22.03
N LEU A 78 16.70 -7.52 -22.00
CA LEU A 78 16.29 -6.65 -23.12
C LEU A 78 17.20 -6.77 -24.35
N SER A 79 18.46 -7.19 -24.15
CA SER A 79 19.45 -7.36 -25.22
C SER A 79 19.33 -8.70 -25.94
N ASN A 80 18.68 -9.70 -25.32
CA ASN A 80 18.43 -11.00 -25.94
C ASN A 80 16.98 -11.07 -26.44
N ASP A 81 16.80 -11.20 -27.77
CA ASP A 81 15.48 -11.24 -28.40
C ASP A 81 14.62 -12.44 -27.97
N ILE A 82 15.24 -13.59 -27.66
CA ILE A 82 14.56 -14.78 -27.17
C ILE A 82 13.97 -14.50 -25.78
N LEU A 83 14.77 -13.93 -24.89
CA LEU A 83 14.34 -13.59 -23.53
C LEU A 83 13.28 -12.48 -23.53
N LYS A 84 13.45 -11.45 -24.37
CA LYS A 84 12.51 -10.33 -24.49
C LYS A 84 11.14 -10.77 -25.01
N LYS A 85 11.09 -11.75 -25.92
CA LYS A 85 9.83 -12.30 -26.44
C LYS A 85 9.13 -13.21 -25.42
N ASN A 86 9.90 -13.96 -24.64
CA ASN A 86 9.38 -14.97 -23.72
C ASN A 86 9.10 -14.46 -22.30
N ILE A 87 9.75 -13.37 -21.86
CA ILE A 87 9.67 -12.88 -20.49
C ILE A 87 9.21 -11.42 -20.48
N SER A 88 8.14 -11.15 -19.74
CA SER A 88 7.72 -9.78 -19.45
C SER A 88 8.31 -9.28 -18.13
N LEU A 89 9.02 -8.16 -18.21
CA LEU A 89 9.65 -7.50 -17.08
C LEU A 89 8.70 -6.47 -16.44
N ARG A 90 8.53 -6.53 -15.13
CA ARG A 90 7.81 -5.51 -14.35
C ARG A 90 8.56 -5.11 -13.09
N LEU A 91 8.63 -3.81 -12.85
CA LEU A 91 9.03 -3.30 -11.54
C LEU A 91 7.84 -3.39 -10.58
N PRO A 92 8.08 -3.64 -9.28
CA PRO A 92 7.03 -3.58 -8.28
C PRO A 92 6.44 -2.16 -8.25
N GLY A 93 5.21 -2.04 -8.73
CA GLY A 93 4.51 -0.77 -8.83
C GLY A 93 4.19 -0.17 -7.46
N LYS A 94 4.06 1.17 -7.42
CA LYS A 94 3.43 1.86 -6.29
C LYS A 94 1.98 1.41 -6.21
N ARG A 95 1.57 0.88 -5.05
CA ARG A 95 0.15 0.60 -4.81
C ARG A 95 -0.54 1.88 -4.41
N TYR A 96 -1.57 2.25 -5.17
CA TYR A 96 -2.43 3.35 -4.79
C TYR A 96 -3.59 2.83 -3.92
N PRO A 97 -4.13 3.66 -3.01
CA PRO A 97 -5.34 3.33 -2.29
C PRO A 97 -6.51 3.14 -3.25
N SER A 98 -7.50 2.37 -2.83
CA SER A 98 -8.71 2.15 -3.62
C SER A 98 -9.94 2.74 -2.95
N LEU A 99 -10.83 3.26 -3.79
CA LEU A 99 -12.14 3.78 -3.43
C LEU A 99 -13.21 2.85 -3.99
N LYS A 100 -14.25 2.57 -3.21
CA LYS A 100 -15.43 1.82 -3.63
C LYS A 100 -16.62 2.77 -3.73
N ILE A 101 -17.22 2.82 -4.91
CA ILE A 101 -18.52 3.46 -5.16
C ILE A 101 -19.60 2.38 -5.10
N TYR A 102 -20.63 2.59 -4.29
CA TYR A 102 -21.65 1.58 -4.04
C TYR A 102 -22.85 1.72 -4.97
N ASP A 103 -23.34 0.59 -5.51
CA ASP A 103 -24.67 0.44 -6.10
C ASP A 103 -24.88 1.33 -7.34
N LEU A 104 -23.82 1.51 -8.13
CA LEU A 104 -23.89 2.11 -9.46
C LEU A 104 -24.80 1.28 -10.35
N ARG A 105 -25.67 1.93 -11.12
CA ARG A 105 -26.52 1.23 -12.08
C ARG A 105 -25.65 0.63 -13.18
N ASN A 106 -26.05 -0.52 -13.72
CA ASN A 106 -25.28 -1.21 -14.75
C ASN A 106 -25.29 -0.49 -16.11
N ASP A 107 -26.24 0.44 -16.32
CA ASP A 107 -26.30 1.33 -17.49
C ASP A 107 -25.40 2.57 -17.34
N THR A 108 -24.75 2.77 -16.20
CA THR A 108 -23.75 3.83 -16.03
C THR A 108 -22.45 3.45 -16.73
N THR A 109 -21.95 4.32 -17.63
CA THR A 109 -20.70 4.07 -18.36
C THR A 109 -19.48 4.51 -17.53
N ASN A 110 -18.29 4.13 -17.96
CA ASN A 110 -17.07 4.54 -17.25
C ASN A 110 -16.86 6.06 -17.38
N GLU A 111 -17.15 6.60 -18.55
CA GLU A 111 -17.01 8.03 -18.88
C GLU A 111 -17.84 8.88 -17.92
N ASP A 112 -19.09 8.49 -17.66
CA ASP A 112 -19.98 9.19 -16.70
C ASP A 112 -19.37 9.24 -15.29
N VAL A 113 -18.79 8.13 -14.85
CA VAL A 113 -18.14 8.03 -13.53
C VAL A 113 -16.89 8.89 -13.48
N GLN A 114 -16.08 8.87 -14.54
CA GLN A 114 -14.85 9.66 -14.60
C GLN A 114 -15.12 11.16 -14.65
N ILE A 115 -16.11 11.62 -15.42
CA ILE A 115 -16.53 13.02 -15.48
C ILE A 115 -16.88 13.52 -14.07
N ALA A 116 -17.69 12.75 -13.34
CA ALA A 116 -18.04 13.08 -11.97
C ALA A 116 -16.80 13.11 -11.07
N LEU A 117 -15.94 12.08 -11.10
CA LEU A 117 -14.76 12.01 -10.23
C LEU A 117 -13.73 13.13 -10.53
N LYS A 118 -13.56 13.51 -11.79
CA LYS A 118 -12.67 14.62 -12.21
C LYS A 118 -13.13 15.95 -11.63
N ALA A 119 -14.44 16.23 -11.66
CA ALA A 119 -15.02 17.45 -11.11
C ALA A 119 -14.74 17.66 -9.61
N TYR A 120 -14.50 16.57 -8.86
CA TYR A 120 -14.34 16.61 -7.41
C TYR A 120 -12.94 16.26 -6.90
N SER A 121 -12.08 15.65 -7.73
CA SER A 121 -10.74 15.20 -7.32
C SER A 121 -9.65 16.25 -7.56
N ASN A 122 -9.86 17.22 -8.46
CA ASN A 122 -8.85 18.13 -9.00
C ASN A 122 -7.57 17.42 -9.48
N TRP A 123 -7.68 16.14 -9.87
CA TRP A 123 -6.55 15.35 -10.36
C TRP A 123 -6.34 15.52 -11.87
N GLY A 124 -7.41 15.87 -12.60
CA GLY A 124 -7.36 16.12 -14.05
C GLY A 124 -7.35 14.85 -14.91
N GLU A 125 -6.84 13.72 -14.41
CA GLU A 125 -6.80 12.44 -15.12
C GLU A 125 -7.89 11.46 -14.66
N ASP A 126 -8.10 10.41 -15.46
CA ASP A 126 -9.02 9.31 -15.12
C ASP A 126 -8.44 8.41 -14.03
N LEU A 127 -9.30 7.99 -13.10
CA LEU A 127 -8.95 7.01 -12.09
C LEU A 127 -9.03 5.60 -12.68
N ARG A 128 -8.04 4.76 -12.34
CA ARG A 128 -7.98 3.40 -12.84
C ARG A 128 -9.09 2.54 -12.23
N LEU A 129 -10.03 2.08 -13.05
CA LEU A 129 -11.01 1.06 -12.65
C LEU A 129 -10.30 -0.29 -12.43
N ARG A 130 -10.41 -0.85 -11.23
CA ARG A 130 -9.79 -2.13 -10.87
C ARG A 130 -10.68 -3.30 -11.23
N PHE A 131 -11.92 -3.27 -10.73
CA PHE A 131 -12.93 -4.29 -10.97
C PHE A 131 -14.30 -3.79 -10.53
N LYS A 132 -15.33 -4.50 -11.00
CA LYS A 132 -16.73 -4.33 -10.59
C LYS A 132 -17.15 -5.57 -9.80
N MET A 133 -18.01 -5.40 -8.81
CA MET A 133 -18.61 -6.49 -8.05
C MET A 133 -20.12 -6.29 -7.97
N ARG A 134 -20.88 -7.37 -7.79
CA ARG A 134 -22.34 -7.30 -7.64
C ARG A 134 -22.73 -6.31 -6.54
N GLY A 135 -23.67 -5.42 -6.86
CA GLY A 135 -24.26 -4.48 -5.91
C GLY A 135 -25.24 -5.15 -4.96
N ARG A 136 -25.79 -4.38 -4.02
CA ARG A 136 -26.81 -4.86 -3.08
C ARG A 136 -28.17 -5.05 -3.77
N LYS A 137 -28.45 -4.23 -4.78
CA LYS A 137 -29.70 -4.25 -5.54
C LYS A 137 -29.48 -4.90 -6.90
N GLU A 138 -30.53 -5.53 -7.42
CA GLU A 138 -30.53 -6.02 -8.79
C GLU A 138 -30.31 -4.88 -9.79
N GLY A 139 -29.59 -5.17 -10.88
CA GLY A 139 -29.21 -4.14 -11.86
C GLY A 139 -28.16 -3.13 -11.37
N THR A 140 -27.52 -3.36 -10.22
CA THR A 140 -26.45 -2.50 -9.69
C THR A 140 -25.14 -3.24 -9.44
N SER A 141 -24.05 -2.49 -9.49
CA SER A 141 -22.68 -2.95 -9.25
C SER A 141 -21.95 -1.99 -8.32
N HIS A 142 -21.11 -2.50 -7.43
CA HIS A 142 -20.11 -1.67 -6.77
C HIS A 142 -18.84 -1.61 -7.62
N TRP A 143 -18.27 -0.42 -7.75
CA TRP A 143 -17.07 -0.19 -8.57
C TRP A 143 -15.90 0.12 -7.65
N VAL A 144 -14.77 -0.53 -7.87
CA VAL A 144 -13.53 -0.28 -7.13
C VAL A 144 -12.54 0.42 -8.05
N LEU A 145 -12.17 1.65 -7.69
CA LEU A 145 -11.23 2.47 -8.43
C LEU A 145 -9.95 2.66 -7.63
N GLU A 146 -8.82 2.62 -8.31
CA GLU A 146 -7.51 2.95 -7.76
C GLU A 146 -7.20 4.42 -8.02
N ALA A 147 -6.85 5.16 -6.97
CA ALA A 147 -6.72 6.61 -7.01
C ALA A 147 -5.39 7.07 -6.39
N PRO A 148 -4.64 7.98 -7.05
CA PRO A 148 -3.48 8.64 -6.44
C PRO A 148 -3.82 9.28 -5.10
N CYS A 149 -2.83 9.39 -4.20
CA CYS A 149 -3.07 9.83 -2.82
C CYS A 149 -3.83 11.16 -2.74
N GLU A 150 -3.48 12.13 -3.59
CA GLU A 150 -4.11 13.46 -3.64
C GLU A 150 -5.60 13.38 -4.00
N ALA A 151 -5.93 12.67 -5.07
CA ALA A 151 -7.31 12.43 -5.49
C ALA A 151 -8.08 11.65 -4.42
N PHE A 152 -7.46 10.62 -3.86
CA PHE A 152 -8.08 9.71 -2.90
C PHE A 152 -8.55 10.42 -1.64
N PHE A 153 -7.71 11.24 -1.00
CA PHE A 153 -8.10 11.92 0.24
C PHE A 153 -9.22 12.93 0.02
N LYS A 154 -9.25 13.61 -1.13
CA LYS A 154 -10.36 14.52 -1.49
C LYS A 154 -11.66 13.76 -1.69
N LEU A 155 -11.65 12.73 -2.53
CA LEU A 155 -12.83 11.91 -2.79
C LEU A 155 -13.34 11.19 -1.53
N LYS A 156 -12.43 10.71 -0.67
CA LYS A 156 -12.77 10.08 0.61
C LYS A 156 -13.49 11.03 1.57
N ARG A 157 -13.13 12.33 1.57
CA ARG A 157 -13.78 13.35 2.41
C ARG A 157 -15.22 13.63 1.97
N LEU A 158 -15.52 13.55 0.68
CA LEU A 158 -16.85 13.84 0.14
C LEU A 158 -17.91 12.82 0.55
N ARG A 159 -17.53 11.55 0.77
CA ARG A 159 -18.41 10.41 1.13
C ARG A 159 -19.51 10.06 0.10
N LYS A 160 -19.90 10.99 -0.77
CA LYS A 160 -20.85 10.81 -1.85
C LYS A 160 -20.38 11.54 -3.11
N VAL A 161 -20.79 11.05 -4.27
CA VAL A 161 -20.55 11.70 -5.57
C VAL A 161 -21.84 11.68 -6.41
N PRO A 162 -22.24 12.81 -7.02
CA PRO A 162 -23.32 12.83 -7.98
C PRO A 162 -22.85 12.26 -9.33
N ILE A 163 -23.56 11.25 -9.86
CA ILE A 163 -23.35 10.69 -11.19
C ILE A 163 -24.72 10.58 -11.86
N LYS A 164 -24.89 11.19 -13.04
CA LYS A 164 -26.20 11.32 -13.74
C LYS A 164 -27.33 11.77 -12.80
N TRP A 165 -27.10 12.83 -12.01
CA TRP A 165 -28.07 13.37 -11.04
C TRP A 165 -28.43 12.46 -9.87
N VAL A 166 -27.77 11.32 -9.71
CA VAL A 166 -27.98 10.39 -8.59
C VAL A 166 -26.78 10.45 -7.64
N MET A 167 -27.05 10.55 -6.34
CA MET A 167 -26.01 10.59 -5.30
C MET A 167 -25.57 9.18 -4.91
N TYR A 168 -24.32 8.83 -5.20
CA TYR A 168 -23.74 7.53 -4.87
C TYR A 168 -22.83 7.62 -3.65
N HIS A 169 -22.90 6.64 -2.76
CA HIS A 169 -22.00 6.55 -1.62
C HIS A 169 -20.61 6.05 -2.03
N MET A 170 -19.57 6.64 -1.42
CA MET A 170 -18.17 6.28 -1.61
C MET A 170 -17.49 5.99 -0.27
N LYS A 171 -16.69 4.93 -0.21
CA LYS A 171 -15.80 4.63 0.93
C LYS A 171 -14.47 4.09 0.45
N GLU A 172 -13.48 4.14 1.32
CA GLU A 172 -12.22 3.43 1.12
C GLU A 172 -12.48 1.92 0.98
N PHE A 173 -11.80 1.32 0.01
CA PHE A 173 -11.77 -0.11 -0.20
C PHE A 173 -10.43 -0.66 0.29
N LEU A 174 -10.48 -1.51 1.32
CA LEU A 174 -9.32 -2.23 1.81
C LEU A 174 -9.23 -3.57 1.06
N HIS A 175 -8.12 -3.82 0.36
CA HIS A 175 -7.91 -5.09 -0.35
C HIS A 175 -7.68 -6.26 0.60
N ASN A 176 -7.27 -5.98 1.84
CA ASN A 176 -7.05 -7.02 2.84
C ASN A 176 -8.41 -7.59 3.27
N LYS A 177 -8.62 -8.87 2.98
CA LYS A 177 -9.75 -9.62 3.49
C LYS A 177 -9.69 -9.63 5.01
N ARG A 178 -10.81 -9.32 5.66
CA ARG A 178 -11.00 -9.46 7.11
C ARG A 178 -12.14 -10.43 7.32
N CYS A 179 -11.88 -11.47 8.09
CA CYS A 179 -12.89 -12.38 8.62
C CYS A 179 -13.84 -11.59 9.52
N SER A 180 -15.14 -11.59 9.24
CA SER A 180 -16.15 -10.96 10.11
C SER A 180 -16.32 -11.72 11.44
N ILE A 181 -16.11 -13.04 11.47
CA ILE A 181 -16.23 -13.85 12.69
C ILE A 181 -15.04 -13.59 13.62
N TYR A 182 -13.81 -13.81 13.13
CA TYR A 182 -12.61 -13.75 13.97
C TYR A 182 -11.85 -12.43 13.89
N GLN A 183 -12.32 -11.49 13.06
CA GLN A 183 -11.66 -10.20 12.81
C GLN A 183 -10.21 -10.30 12.32
N ALA A 184 -9.76 -11.51 11.96
CA ALA A 184 -8.43 -11.80 11.47
C ALA A 184 -8.30 -11.39 9.99
N TYR A 185 -7.09 -10.96 9.61
CA TYR A 185 -6.79 -10.59 8.23
C TYR A 185 -6.31 -11.78 7.41
N GLY A 186 -6.43 -11.67 6.08
CA GLY A 186 -5.90 -12.62 5.11
C GLY A 186 -6.93 -13.61 4.55
N HIS A 187 -8.10 -13.73 5.19
CA HIS A 187 -9.18 -14.62 4.75
C HIS A 187 -10.58 -14.03 5.00
N THR A 188 -11.61 -14.69 4.48
CA THR A 188 -13.03 -14.37 4.66
C THR A 188 -13.70 -15.47 5.47
N ASP A 189 -14.88 -15.20 6.04
CA ASP A 189 -15.59 -16.09 6.99
C ASP A 189 -15.75 -17.54 6.55
N ASN A 190 -15.93 -17.77 5.25
CA ASN A 190 -16.12 -19.11 4.68
C ASN A 190 -14.83 -19.80 4.24
N SER A 191 -13.64 -19.30 4.63
CA SER A 191 -12.41 -20.03 4.33
C SER A 191 -12.25 -21.20 5.29
N LYS A 192 -12.10 -22.42 4.77
CA LYS A 192 -11.61 -23.60 5.53
C LYS A 192 -10.25 -23.34 6.21
N GLU A 193 -9.59 -22.25 5.84
CA GLU A 193 -8.32 -21.74 6.35
C GLU A 193 -8.45 -20.93 7.65
N CYS A 194 -9.67 -20.67 8.14
CA CYS A 194 -9.85 -19.97 9.41
C CYS A 194 -9.56 -20.91 10.59
N LYS A 195 -8.32 -20.90 11.07
CA LYS A 195 -7.83 -21.73 12.19
C LYS A 195 -7.98 -21.07 13.56
N PHE A 196 -8.61 -19.90 13.63
CA PHE A 196 -8.70 -19.13 14.88
C PHE A 196 -9.96 -19.52 15.64
N THR A 197 -9.83 -19.72 16.95
CA THR A 197 -10.93 -20.04 17.87
C THR A 197 -11.43 -18.83 18.65
N THR A 198 -10.61 -17.80 18.78
CA THR A 198 -10.95 -16.54 19.48
C THR A 198 -10.73 -15.36 18.54
N PRO A 199 -11.70 -14.44 18.41
CA PRO A 199 -11.56 -13.27 17.55
C PRO A 199 -10.49 -12.32 18.08
N PHE A 200 -9.97 -11.51 17.17
CA PHE A 200 -9.25 -10.30 17.53
C PHE A 200 -10.25 -9.22 17.97
N CYS A 201 -9.93 -8.50 19.04
CA CYS A 201 -10.66 -7.35 19.50
C CYS A 201 -10.42 -6.15 18.57
N GLY A 202 -11.50 -5.51 18.10
CA GLY A 202 -11.43 -4.34 17.24
C GLY A 202 -10.85 -3.09 17.92
N CYS A 203 -10.84 -3.05 19.26
CA CYS A 203 -10.36 -1.91 20.04
C CYS A 203 -8.87 -2.01 20.40
N CYS A 204 -8.41 -3.15 20.92
CA CYS A 204 -7.04 -3.31 21.43
C CYS A 204 -6.17 -4.30 20.62
N GLY A 205 -6.76 -5.04 19.67
CA GLY A 205 -6.03 -6.01 18.84
C GLY A 205 -5.61 -7.30 19.56
N LEU A 206 -6.07 -7.54 20.79
CA LEU A 206 -5.83 -8.78 21.54
C LEU A 206 -6.88 -9.85 21.23
N ARG A 207 -6.64 -11.11 21.64
CA ARG A 207 -7.58 -12.22 21.42
C ARG A 207 -8.69 -12.25 22.46
N HIS A 208 -9.78 -11.56 22.17
CA HIS A 208 -11.05 -11.65 22.89
C HIS A 208 -12.15 -11.00 22.05
N ASN A 209 -13.41 -11.21 22.44
CA ASN A 209 -14.54 -10.54 21.81
C ASN A 209 -14.43 -9.02 22.00
N THR A 210 -14.83 -8.26 20.98
CA THR A 210 -14.80 -6.79 21.08
C THR A 210 -15.79 -6.30 22.15
N GLU A 211 -16.88 -7.04 22.37
CA GLU A 211 -17.88 -6.76 23.41
C GLU A 211 -17.34 -6.97 24.83
N THR A 212 -16.38 -7.89 25.00
CA THR A 212 -15.71 -8.13 26.28
C THR A 212 -14.46 -7.25 26.43
N ALA A 213 -14.24 -6.32 25.50
CA ALA A 213 -13.25 -5.29 25.69
C ALA A 213 -13.79 -4.35 26.76
N GLU A 214 -13.23 -4.44 27.96
CA GLU A 214 -13.25 -3.28 28.84
C GLU A 214 -12.63 -2.14 28.03
N MET A 215 -13.44 -1.14 27.70
CA MET A 215 -12.90 0.11 27.18
C MET A 215 -11.92 0.57 28.25
N MET A 216 -10.63 0.38 28.02
CA MET A 216 -9.64 1.21 28.67
C MET A 216 -10.09 2.61 28.29
N ASN A 217 -10.71 3.30 29.25
CA ASN A 217 -11.06 4.70 29.11
C ASN A 217 -9.75 5.37 28.72
N PHE A 218 -9.58 5.64 27.43
CA PHE A 218 -8.74 6.74 26.99
C PHE A 218 -9.51 8.00 27.39
N THR A 219 -9.67 8.22 28.70
CA THR A 219 -9.78 9.58 29.23
C THR A 219 -8.65 10.34 28.57
N ALA A 220 -9.04 11.39 27.88
CA ALA A 220 -8.21 12.24 27.06
C ALA A 220 -6.76 12.27 27.55
N LEU A 221 -5.82 12.07 26.64
CA LEU A 221 -4.51 12.71 26.77
C LEU A 221 -4.81 14.22 26.81
N THR A 222 -5.17 14.74 27.97
CA THR A 222 -5.10 16.17 28.25
C THR A 222 -3.63 16.50 28.12
N VAL A 223 -3.30 17.22 27.06
CA VAL A 223 -2.05 17.93 26.91
C VAL A 223 -1.81 18.67 28.24
N PRO A 224 -0.75 18.36 29.01
CA PRO A 224 -0.47 19.14 30.20
C PRO A 224 -0.28 20.60 29.76
N LYS A 225 -0.96 21.49 30.47
CA LYS A 225 -0.86 22.95 30.27
C LYS A 225 0.63 23.33 30.34
N ALA A 226 1.05 24.26 29.49
CA ALA A 226 2.44 24.66 29.26
C ALA A 226 3.22 25.22 30.47
N THR A 227 2.67 25.16 31.69
CA THR A 227 3.22 25.78 32.90
C THR A 227 4.01 24.82 33.80
N GLU A 228 4.16 23.54 33.47
CA GLU A 228 4.94 22.57 34.29
C GLU A 228 6.28 22.15 33.67
N ILE A 229 6.71 22.75 32.56
CA ILE A 229 8.00 22.41 31.91
C ILE A 229 9.20 23.15 32.55
N GLU A 230 8.99 24.21 33.34
CA GLU A 230 10.09 25.03 33.89
C GLU A 230 10.78 24.45 35.14
N ALA A 231 10.31 23.33 35.71
CA ALA A 231 10.88 22.80 36.95
C ALA A 231 11.98 21.72 36.79
N LEU A 232 12.33 21.32 35.55
CA LEU A 232 13.26 20.19 35.31
C LEU A 232 14.55 20.54 34.57
N THR A 233 14.81 21.81 34.26
CA THR A 233 16.10 22.28 33.72
C THR A 233 16.82 23.22 34.68
N THR A 234 16.98 22.80 35.93
CA THR A 234 17.99 23.36 36.83
C THR A 234 18.72 22.21 37.52
N LYS A 235 19.80 21.72 36.90
CA LYS A 235 21.03 21.22 37.54
C LYS A 235 22.04 20.75 36.48
N SER A 236 23.27 21.24 36.64
CA SER A 236 24.47 21.11 35.77
C SER A 236 24.40 21.96 34.49
N GLY A 237 25.24 22.97 34.24
CA GLY A 237 26.48 23.42 34.84
C GLY A 237 27.50 23.68 33.73
N THR A 238 27.78 24.97 33.45
CA THR A 238 28.99 25.58 32.81
C THR A 238 29.44 25.02 31.43
N GLU A 239 29.56 25.77 30.33
CA GLU A 239 30.24 27.06 30.07
C GLU A 239 29.67 27.77 28.82
N PRO A 240 29.77 29.11 28.68
CA PRO A 240 29.30 29.83 27.48
C PRO A 240 30.42 30.04 26.45
N TYR A 241 30.20 29.57 25.21
CA TYR A 241 30.94 30.06 24.06
C TYR A 241 30.31 31.37 23.56
N THR A 242 31.19 32.34 23.31
CA THR A 242 30.98 33.72 22.85
C THR A 242 30.20 33.81 21.53
N VAL A 243 29.12 34.59 21.52
CA VAL A 243 28.40 35.00 20.30
C VAL A 243 29.05 36.27 19.74
N ILE A 244 29.56 36.16 18.50
CA ILE A 244 30.04 37.29 17.71
C ILE A 244 28.83 38.11 17.24
N ALA A 245 28.86 39.42 17.48
CA ALA A 245 27.80 40.36 17.10
C ALA A 245 27.68 40.53 15.57
N PRO A 246 26.47 40.76 15.02
CA PRO A 246 26.30 41.12 13.62
C PRO A 246 26.67 42.58 13.37
N VAL A 247 27.59 42.78 12.42
CA VAL A 247 28.01 44.08 11.90
C VAL A 247 26.84 44.72 11.14
N THR A 248 26.51 45.94 11.51
CA THR A 248 25.58 46.81 10.77
C THR A 248 26.28 47.34 9.53
N ILE A 249 25.74 47.10 8.33
CA ILE A 249 26.16 47.80 7.12
C ILE A 249 25.02 48.73 6.71
N LYS A 250 25.24 50.03 6.93
CA LYS A 250 24.50 51.10 6.27
C LYS A 250 25.06 51.28 4.86
N LYS A 251 24.18 51.34 3.87
CA LYS A 251 24.02 52.50 2.98
C LYS A 251 22.64 52.45 2.35
#